data_AF-A0A0F3N7D6-F1
#
_entry.id   AF-A0A0F3N7D6-F1
#
_cell.length_a   1.000
_cell.length_b   1.000
_cell.length_c   1.000
_cell.angle_alpha   90.00
_cell.angle_beta   90.00
_cell.angle_gamma   90.00
#
_symmetry.space_group_name_H-M   'P 1'
#
loop_
_entity.id
_entity.type
_entity.pdbx_description
1 polymer ?
#
loop_
_entity_poly.entity_id
_entity_poly.type
_entity_poly.pdbx_seq_one_letter_code
_entity_poly.pdbx_strand_id
1 'polypeptide(L)' 'MTQKLLDLGIWIRPIKTVMYVMPPLTIAEDELLALLSALKTLVYECRR' A
#
# COMPACT_ATOMS: atom_id res chain seq x y z
N MET A 1 -10.82 -4.04 1.26
CA MET A 1 -9.53 -3.37 1.43
C MET A 1 -8.42 -4.12 0.68
N THR A 2 -8.25 -5.42 0.93
CA THR A 2 -7.22 -6.25 0.25
C THR A 2 -7.37 -6.27 -1.27
N GLN A 3 -8.59 -6.42 -1.79
CA GLN A 3 -8.84 -6.45 -3.25
C GLN A 3 -8.40 -5.15 -3.95
N LYS A 4 -8.71 -3.98 -3.37
CA LYS A 4 -8.32 -2.68 -3.94
C LYS A 4 -6.81 -2.48 -4.02
N LEU A 5 -6.05 -3.01 -3.06
CA LEU A 5 -4.60 -2.95 -3.10
C LEU A 5 -4.05 -3.82 -4.22
N LEU A 6 -4.63 -5.01 -4.43
CA LEU A 6 -4.28 -5.88 -5.55
C LEU A 6 -4.58 -5.20 -6.89
N ASP A 7 -5.70 -4.50 -7.01
CA ASP A 7 -6.07 -3.76 -8.22
C ASP A 7 -5.09 -2.60 -8.52
N LEU A 8 -4.42 -2.07 -7.48
CA LEU A 8 -3.35 -1.06 -7.58
C LEU A 8 -1.95 -1.68 -7.76
N GLY A 9 -1.86 -3.00 -7.97
CA GLY A 9 -0.58 -3.71 -8.11
C GLY A 9 0.20 -3.89 -6.80
N ILE A 10 -0.44 -3.66 -5.66
CA ILE A 10 0.18 -3.64 -4.34
C ILE A 10 -0.25 -4.86 -3.54
N TRP A 11 0.71 -5.73 -3.25
CA TRP A 11 0.50 -6.89 -2.40
C TRP A 11 0.92 -6.60 -0.96
N ILE A 12 -0.05 -6.38 -0.07
CA ILE A 12 0.20 -6.16 1.37
C ILE A 12 -0.59 -7.16 2.19
N ARG A 13 0.08 -7.74 3.19
CA ARG A 13 -0.55 -8.62 4.18
C ARG A 13 -0.82 -7.85 5.49
N PRO A 14 -2.07 -7.52 5.82
CA PRO A 14 -2.40 -6.88 7.10
C PRO A 14 -2.24 -7.85 8.28
N ILE A 15 -1.95 -7.29 9.46
CA ILE A 15 -1.94 -8.00 10.75
C ILE A 15 -3.00 -7.33 11.64
N LYS A 16 -4.13 -8.01 11.83
CA LYS A 16 -5.29 -7.47 12.56
C LYS A 16 -5.70 -6.10 12.01
N THR A 17 -5.57 -5.05 12.81
CA THR A 17 -5.92 -3.66 12.47
C THR A 17 -4.74 -2.86 11.94
N VAL A 18 -3.55 -3.46 11.83
CA VAL A 18 -2.32 -2.80 11.41
C VAL A 18 -1.93 -3.25 10.01
N MET A 19 -1.65 -2.27 9.14
CA MET A 19 -0.94 -2.49 7.89
C MET A 19 0.49 -2.01 8.04
N TYR A 20 1.42 -2.83 7.56
CA TYR A 20 2.83 -2.49 7.48
C TYR A 20 3.32 -2.78 6.06
N VAL A 21 4.33 -2.04 5.64
CA VAL A 21 5.00 -2.22 4.35
C VAL A 21 6.50 -2.27 4.61
N MET A 22 7.15 -3.24 4.00
CA MET A 22 8.59 -3.40 4.00
C MET A 22 8.98 -3.74 2.56
N PRO A 23 9.15 -2.72 1.68
CA PRO A 23 9.50 -2.96 0.30
C PRO A 23 10.91 -3.57 0.20
N PRO A 24 11.25 -4.17 -0.95
CA PRO A 24 12.62 -4.61 -1.22
C PRO A 24 13.62 -3.46 -1.05
N LEU A 25 14.83 -3.76 -0.59
CA LEU A 25 15.90 -2.76 -0.46
C LEU A 25 16.35 -2.19 -1.81
N THR A 26 15.99 -2.85 -2.90
CA THR A 26 16.32 -2.50 -4.28
C THR A 26 15.19 -1.76 -5.00
N ILE A 27 14.14 -1.34 -4.29
CA ILE A 27 13.00 -0.62 -4.89
C ILE A 27 13.46 0.71 -5.51
N ALA A 28 12.96 1.02 -6.70
CA ALA A 28 13.23 2.30 -7.33
C ALA A 28 12.42 3.44 -6.68
N GLU A 29 12.86 4.69 -6.84
CA GLU A 29 12.22 5.84 -6.19
C GLU A 29 10.78 6.08 -6.70
N ASP A 30 10.56 5.86 -8.00
CA ASP A 30 9.25 5.95 -8.65
C ASP A 30 8.30 4.84 -8.18
N GLU A 31 8.79 3.61 -8.03
CA GLU A 31 8.03 2.49 -7.46
C GLU A 31 7.65 2.76 -6.00
N LEU A 32 8.57 3.33 -5.21
CA LEU A 32 8.31 3.73 -3.84
C LEU A 32 7.25 4.83 -3.76
N LEU A 33 7.33 5.84 -4.63
CA LEU A 33 6.34 6.92 -4.72
C LEU A 33 4.96 6.38 -5.11
N ALA A 34 4.88 5.43 -6.03
CA ALA A 34 3.64 4.79 -6.42
C ALA A 34 3.01 4.02 -5.23
N LEU A 35 3.81 3.23 -4.51
CA LEU A 35 3.38 2.50 -3.31
C LEU A 35 2.82 3.44 -2.23
N LEU A 36 3.54 4.52 -1.93
CA LEU A 36 3.14 5.50 -0.92
C LEU A 36 1.87 6.26 -1.33
N SER A 37 1.72 6.58 -2.61
CA SER A 37 0.54 7.28 -3.13
C SER A 37 -0.71 6.44 -3.02
N ALA A 38 -0.63 5.14 -3.36
CA ALA A 38 -1.74 4.22 -3.22
C ALA A 38 -2.13 3.99 -1.75
N LEU A 39 -1.16 3.87 -0.84
CA LEU A 39 -1.42 3.79 0.60
C LEU A 39 -2.13 5.03 1.11
N LYS A 40 -1.71 6.21 0.67
CA LYS A 40 -2.36 7.48 1.02
C LYS A 40 -3.82 7.49 0.58
N THR A 41 -4.11 7.13 -0.66
CA THR A 41 -5.48 7.01 -1.18
C THR A 41 -6.32 6.05 -0.34
N LEU A 42 -5.79 4.88 -0.01
CA LEU A 42 -6.46 3.88 0.83
C LEU A 42 -6.85 4.45 2.21
N VAL A 43 -5.92 5.16 2.86
CA VAL A 43 -6.16 5.77 4.19
C VAL A 43 -7.23 6.86 4.11
N TYR A 44 -7.23 7.68 3.07
CA TYR A 44 -8.29 8.69 2.87
C TYR A 44 -9.65 8.05 2.63
N GLU A 45 -9.72 6.96 1.87
CA GLU A 45 -10.97 6.24 1.64
C GLU A 45 -11.50 5.56 2.90
N CYS A 46 -10.64 4.95 3.71
CA CYS A 46 -11.03 4.31 4.97
C CYS A 46 -11.44 5.30 6.08
N ARG A 47 -11.17 6.60 5.89
CA ARG A 47 -11.57 7.66 6.81
C ARG A 47 -13.03 8.12 6.62
N ARG A 48 -13.68 7.74 5.52
CA ARG A 48 -15.12 7.94 5.27
C ARG A 48 -15.92 6.75 5.78
#